data_AF-A0A7T5R1G6-F1
#
_entry.id   AF-A0A7T5R1G6-F1
#
_cell.length_a   1.000
_cell.length_b   1.000
_cell.length_c   1.000
_cell.angle_alpha   90.00
_cell.angle_beta   90.00
_cell.angle_gamma   90.00
#
_symmetry.space_group_name_H-M   'P 1'
#
loop_
_entity.id
_entity.type
_entity.pdbx_description
1 polymer ?
#
loop_
_entity_poly.entity_id
_entity_poly.type
_entity_poly.pdbx_seq_one_letter_code
_entity_poly.pdbx_strand_id
1 'polypeptide(L)'
;MASQQDKGRDEGAKKRSGGSKSEFNRASGSEDETPRMTKAQLLSMLQSRLPKAGTGNEYVTQEKERMVPTDKQKKLMRDVENKDITIINGPFGTGKTIWTCYMALKGLAEGKYNGVVINAPAVEADEKLGFLPGNQDEKMYPHVLQLLESFDDWVGEDLRQNMVRMGLIRIEPHAFMRGRTFKKKLCIFDECQNATAKNLGTAISRLGAGSAMVFMGDDDQNDRTNSRSAFMAMIDLYANNPDYSGEIGYVKFDSKDCRRHPLLQKMIERGDVQKLKDLASAQAQPQKLAGERQPSATRPPVPATNALTPS
;
A
#
# COMPACT_ATOMS: atom_id res chain seq x y z
N MET A 1 58.27 21.17 -43.48
CA MET A 1 56.93 21.73 -43.74
C MET A 1 55.97 20.59 -43.96
N ALA A 2 55.12 20.28 -42.98
CA ALA A 2 53.86 19.53 -43.14
C ALA A 2 53.30 19.20 -41.74
N SER A 3 52.30 19.94 -41.30
CA SER A 3 51.34 19.49 -40.29
C SER A 3 49.97 20.06 -40.64
N GLN A 4 49.13 19.22 -41.25
CA GLN A 4 47.70 19.42 -41.45
C GLN A 4 46.96 18.36 -40.63
N GLN A 5 45.90 18.81 -39.94
CA GLN A 5 44.57 18.20 -39.69
C GLN A 5 44.52 16.71 -39.26
N ASP A 6 43.68 16.25 -38.32
CA ASP A 6 42.25 16.54 -38.15
C ASP A 6 41.71 15.86 -36.85
N LYS A 7 40.62 16.44 -36.32
CA LYS A 7 39.49 15.87 -35.53
C LYS A 7 39.70 14.93 -34.31
N GLY A 8 39.11 15.35 -33.19
CA GLY A 8 38.74 14.48 -32.07
C GLY A 8 37.91 15.18 -30.97
N ARG A 9 36.59 15.28 -31.21
CA ARG A 9 35.44 15.52 -30.31
C ARG A 9 35.68 15.92 -28.83
N ASP A 10 35.15 17.09 -28.50
CA ASP A 10 34.78 17.53 -27.14
C ASP A 10 33.24 17.48 -27.04
N GLU A 11 32.68 16.52 -26.28
CA GLU A 11 31.24 16.45 -26.01
C GLU A 11 30.95 17.05 -24.62
N GLY A 12 30.31 18.21 -24.68
CA GLY A 12 29.96 19.02 -23.52
C GLY A 12 28.91 18.40 -22.61
N ALA A 13 29.15 18.57 -21.32
CA ALA A 13 28.17 18.45 -20.27
C ALA A 13 27.03 19.47 -20.47
N LYS A 14 25.82 18.98 -20.74
CA LYS A 14 24.58 19.76 -20.62
C LYS A 14 23.74 19.24 -19.46
N LYS A 15 23.62 20.10 -18.46
CA LYS A 15 22.67 20.08 -17.34
C LYS A 15 21.28 19.64 -17.82
N ARG A 16 20.73 18.57 -17.23
CA ARG A 16 19.29 18.25 -17.26
C ARG A 16 18.68 18.65 -15.92
N SER A 17 18.27 19.90 -15.82
CA SER A 17 17.31 20.38 -14.83
C SER A 17 16.03 20.73 -15.57
N GLY A 18 14.95 19.99 -15.32
CA GLY A 18 13.61 20.33 -15.81
C GLY A 18 12.83 19.12 -16.33
N GLY A 19 11.86 18.67 -15.52
CA GLY A 19 10.91 17.62 -15.94
C GLY A 19 10.07 17.07 -14.80
N SER A 20 9.38 17.91 -14.03
CA SER A 20 8.28 17.48 -13.14
C SER A 20 7.23 18.59 -13.03
N LYS A 21 6.70 18.97 -14.20
CA LYS A 21 5.50 19.78 -14.30
C LYS A 21 4.67 19.22 -15.45
N SER A 22 3.41 18.88 -15.15
CA SER A 22 2.27 18.70 -16.07
C SER A 22 1.62 17.31 -16.30
N GLU A 23 1.53 16.42 -15.30
CA GLU A 23 0.74 15.18 -15.46
C GLU A 23 -0.69 15.21 -14.89
N PHE A 24 -1.02 16.14 -14.00
CA PHE A 24 -2.38 16.28 -13.46
C PHE A 24 -3.18 17.47 -13.99
N ASN A 25 -2.54 18.38 -14.73
CA ASN A 25 -3.18 19.61 -15.22
C ASN A 25 -3.10 19.71 -16.76
N ARG A 26 -3.87 18.85 -17.43
CA ARG A 26 -4.41 19.10 -18.79
C ARG A 26 -5.88 18.70 -18.84
N ALA A 27 -6.68 19.42 -18.08
CA ALA A 27 -8.14 19.44 -18.24
C ALA A 27 -8.63 20.89 -18.33
N SER A 28 -7.97 21.70 -19.17
CA SER A 28 -8.51 22.97 -19.65
C SER A 28 -7.70 23.44 -20.85
N GLY A 29 -8.24 23.28 -22.07
CA GLY A 29 -7.81 24.04 -23.24
C GLY A 29 -6.82 23.37 -24.20
N SER A 30 -7.21 22.25 -24.80
CA SER A 30 -6.97 21.90 -26.22
C SER A 30 -7.69 20.58 -26.48
N GLU A 31 -8.60 20.54 -27.45
CA GLU A 31 -9.27 19.31 -27.86
C GLU A 31 -8.22 18.33 -28.41
N ASP A 32 -7.81 17.39 -27.58
CA ASP A 32 -7.00 16.25 -27.97
C ASP A 32 -7.89 15.34 -28.83
N GLU A 33 -7.74 15.42 -30.16
CA GLU A 33 -8.48 14.67 -31.19
C GLU A 33 -8.17 13.16 -31.18
N THR A 34 -7.55 12.62 -30.13
CA THR A 34 -7.44 11.18 -29.95
C THR A 34 -8.82 10.60 -29.59
N PRO A 35 -9.32 9.57 -30.31
CA PRO A 35 -10.59 8.95 -29.97
C PRO A 35 -10.56 8.45 -28.53
N ARG A 36 -11.35 9.06 -27.64
CA ARG A 36 -11.44 8.63 -26.24
C ARG A 36 -12.00 7.20 -26.22
N MET A 37 -11.18 6.27 -25.74
CA MET A 37 -11.56 4.87 -25.58
C MET A 37 -12.84 4.76 -24.74
N THR A 38 -13.83 4.04 -25.24
CA THR A 38 -15.06 3.78 -24.51
C THR A 38 -14.85 2.75 -23.40
N LYS A 39 -15.73 2.73 -22.40
CA LYS A 39 -15.66 1.75 -21.31
C LYS A 39 -15.74 0.31 -21.83
N ALA A 40 -16.53 0.07 -22.87
CA ALA A 40 -16.68 -1.24 -23.49
C ALA A 40 -15.38 -1.69 -24.18
N GLN A 41 -14.72 -0.79 -24.93
CA GLN A 41 -13.43 -1.05 -25.55
C GLN A 41 -12.35 -1.34 -24.50
N LEU A 42 -12.33 -0.57 -23.41
CA LEU A 42 -11.39 -0.77 -22.30
C LEU A 42 -11.56 -2.13 -21.63
N LEU A 43 -12.81 -2.55 -21.36
CA LEU A 43 -13.10 -3.86 -20.77
C LEU A 43 -12.76 -5.01 -21.73
N SER A 44 -12.97 -4.83 -23.03
CA SER A 44 -12.55 -5.80 -24.05
C SER A 44 -11.03 -5.96 -24.10
N MET A 45 -10.28 -4.85 -24.01
CA MET A 45 -8.81 -4.90 -23.91
C MET A 45 -8.36 -5.58 -22.63
N LEU A 46 -9.01 -5.30 -21.50
CA LEU A 46 -8.75 -5.99 -20.23
C LEU A 46 -8.94 -7.50 -20.36
N GLN A 47 -10.07 -7.95 -20.93
CA GLN A 47 -10.32 -9.38 -21.15
C GLN A 47 -9.29 -10.06 -22.05
N SER A 48 -8.75 -9.31 -23.02
CA SER A 48 -7.71 -9.81 -23.95
C SER A 48 -6.33 -9.88 -23.30
N ARG A 49 -5.95 -8.88 -22.50
CA ARG A 49 -4.63 -8.79 -21.88
C ARG A 49 -4.50 -9.58 -20.58
N LEU A 50 -5.58 -9.72 -19.82
CA LEU A 50 -5.54 -10.42 -18.54
C LEU A 50 -5.22 -11.91 -18.77
N PRO A 51 -4.10 -12.42 -18.23
CA PRO A 51 -3.73 -13.80 -18.46
C PRO A 51 -4.75 -14.75 -17.82
N LYS A 52 -5.07 -15.81 -18.55
CA LYS A 52 -5.82 -16.95 -18.03
C LYS A 52 -4.83 -18.01 -17.56
N ALA A 53 -5.26 -18.82 -16.60
CA ALA A 53 -4.48 -19.98 -16.16
C ALA A 53 -4.19 -20.89 -17.36
N GLY A 54 -2.91 -21.05 -17.70
CA GLY A 54 -2.43 -22.02 -18.67
C GLY A 54 -2.33 -23.43 -18.08
N THR A 55 -1.68 -24.33 -18.82
CA THR A 55 -1.34 -25.68 -18.34
C THR A 55 -0.58 -25.59 -17.01
N GLY A 56 -1.03 -26.33 -16.00
CA GLY A 56 -0.38 -26.34 -14.67
C GLY A 56 -0.69 -25.12 -13.78
N ASN A 57 -1.74 -24.34 -14.08
CA ASN A 57 -2.10 -23.10 -13.36
C ASN A 57 -1.01 -22.01 -13.44
N GLU A 58 -0.27 -21.97 -14.55
CA GLU A 58 0.70 -20.92 -14.81
C GLU A 58 0.03 -19.66 -15.38
N TYR A 59 0.45 -18.50 -14.91
CA TYR A 59 0.04 -17.18 -15.39
C TYR A 59 1.26 -16.46 -15.95
N VAL A 60 1.08 -15.75 -17.06
CA VAL A 60 2.17 -15.01 -17.72
C VAL A 60 1.85 -13.52 -17.63
N THR A 61 2.72 -12.75 -16.97
CA THR A 61 2.59 -11.29 -16.83
C THR A 61 2.85 -10.59 -18.17
N GLN A 62 2.58 -9.28 -18.26
CA GLN A 62 2.93 -8.48 -19.44
C GLN A 62 4.44 -8.46 -19.70
N GLU A 63 5.24 -8.55 -18.64
CA GLU A 63 6.71 -8.66 -18.73
C GLU A 63 7.20 -10.07 -19.06
N LYS A 64 6.29 -11.00 -19.36
CA LYS A 64 6.55 -12.41 -19.68
C LYS A 64 7.14 -13.21 -18.51
N GLU A 65 6.98 -12.74 -17.28
CA GLU A 65 7.27 -13.52 -16.09
C GLU A 65 6.22 -14.63 -15.94
N ARG A 66 6.68 -15.85 -15.64
CA ARG A 66 5.82 -17.01 -15.40
C ARG A 66 5.61 -17.18 -13.92
N MET A 67 4.36 -17.14 -13.50
CA MET A 67 3.95 -17.23 -12.11
C MET A 67 3.03 -18.44 -11.91
N VAL A 68 3.41 -19.32 -10.97
CA VAL A 68 2.55 -20.41 -10.49
C VAL A 68 2.18 -20.12 -9.04
N PRO A 69 0.88 -19.94 -8.73
CA PRO A 69 0.46 -19.61 -7.38
C PRO A 69 0.74 -20.76 -6.41
N THR A 70 1.26 -20.44 -5.23
CA THR A 70 1.37 -21.39 -4.12
C THR A 70 -0.02 -21.75 -3.58
N ASP A 71 -0.13 -22.78 -2.73
CA ASP A 71 -1.45 -23.18 -2.21
C ASP A 71 -2.12 -22.12 -1.35
N LYS A 72 -1.33 -21.30 -0.61
CA LYS A 72 -1.85 -20.14 0.11
C LYS A 72 -2.30 -19.02 -0.83
N GLN A 73 -1.59 -18.80 -1.95
CA GLN A 73 -2.01 -17.84 -2.99
C GLN A 73 -3.28 -18.33 -3.70
N LYS A 74 -3.40 -19.63 -4.00
CA LYS A 74 -4.67 -20.21 -4.49
C LYS A 74 -5.80 -20.08 -3.48
N LYS A 75 -5.51 -20.18 -2.17
CA LYS A 75 -6.51 -19.90 -1.12
C LYS A 75 -6.93 -18.43 -1.15
N LEU A 76 -5.99 -17.50 -1.22
CA LEU A 76 -6.26 -16.07 -1.39
C LEU A 76 -7.18 -15.82 -2.58
N MET A 77 -6.85 -16.36 -3.75
CA MET A 77 -7.65 -16.18 -4.96
C MET A 77 -9.08 -16.71 -4.77
N ARG A 78 -9.23 -17.90 -4.18
CA ARG A 78 -10.54 -18.49 -3.87
C ARG A 78 -11.33 -17.67 -2.86
N ASP A 79 -10.68 -17.14 -1.82
CA ASP A 79 -11.35 -16.33 -0.80
C ASP A 79 -11.83 -15.00 -1.40
N VAL A 80 -10.97 -14.29 -2.16
CA VAL A 80 -11.38 -13.05 -2.86
C VAL A 80 -12.50 -13.28 -3.87
N GLU A 81 -12.57 -14.47 -4.45
CA GLU A 81 -13.64 -14.85 -5.38
C GLU A 81 -14.96 -15.18 -4.67
N ASN A 82 -14.93 -15.82 -3.50
CA ASN A 82 -16.13 -16.43 -2.92
C ASN A 82 -16.58 -15.80 -1.60
N LYS A 83 -15.80 -14.88 -1.02
CA LYS A 83 -16.07 -14.24 0.28
C LYS A 83 -16.39 -12.77 0.09
N ASP A 84 -17.25 -12.25 0.95
CA ASP A 84 -17.59 -10.83 1.01
C ASP A 84 -16.44 -10.01 1.59
N ILE A 85 -15.72 -10.59 2.57
CA ILE A 85 -14.52 -9.99 3.14
C ILE A 85 -13.39 -11.00 3.11
N THR A 86 -12.22 -10.59 2.65
CA THR A 86 -10.99 -11.39 2.74
C THR A 86 -9.94 -10.64 3.53
N ILE A 87 -9.42 -11.25 4.59
CA ILE A 87 -8.34 -10.71 5.40
C ILE A 87 -7.05 -11.46 5.06
N ILE A 88 -6.00 -10.73 4.70
CA ILE A 88 -4.73 -11.30 4.25
C ILE A 88 -3.61 -10.73 5.13
N ASN A 89 -3.03 -11.57 5.98
CA ASN A 89 -1.91 -11.19 6.82
C ASN A 89 -0.63 -11.87 6.32
N GLY A 90 0.43 -11.10 6.11
CA GLY A 90 1.78 -11.66 6.06
C GLY A 90 2.80 -10.80 5.32
N PRO A 91 4.05 -11.29 5.26
CA PRO A 91 5.19 -10.43 4.96
C PRO A 91 5.26 -9.93 3.53
N PHE A 92 6.07 -8.88 3.32
CA PHE A 92 6.42 -8.40 1.98
C PHE A 92 7.03 -9.54 1.13
N GLY A 93 6.65 -9.62 -0.14
CA GLY A 93 7.17 -10.63 -1.08
C GLY A 93 6.46 -11.99 -1.04
N THR A 94 5.33 -12.10 -0.33
CA THR A 94 4.45 -13.30 -0.31
C THR A 94 3.46 -13.33 -1.47
N GLY A 95 3.41 -12.27 -2.28
CA GLY A 95 2.51 -12.14 -3.43
C GLY A 95 1.07 -11.76 -3.08
N LYS A 96 0.80 -11.29 -1.85
CA LYS A 96 -0.54 -10.84 -1.43
C LYS A 96 -1.12 -9.75 -2.36
N THR A 97 -0.32 -8.74 -2.70
CA THR A 97 -0.75 -7.60 -3.52
C THR A 97 -0.99 -8.02 -4.97
N ILE A 98 -0.01 -8.68 -5.62
CA ILE A 98 -0.10 -9.05 -7.03
C ILE A 98 -1.29 -9.95 -7.35
N TRP A 99 -1.55 -10.98 -6.52
CA TRP A 99 -2.69 -11.87 -6.73
C TRP A 99 -4.03 -11.21 -6.39
N THR A 100 -4.06 -10.28 -5.41
CA THR A 100 -5.27 -9.50 -5.13
C THR A 100 -5.61 -8.56 -6.29
N CYS A 101 -4.60 -7.88 -6.87
CA CYS A 101 -4.77 -7.07 -8.07
C CYS A 101 -5.26 -7.90 -9.26
N TYR A 102 -4.71 -9.11 -9.46
CA TYR A 102 -5.21 -10.04 -10.48
C TYR A 102 -6.70 -10.33 -10.30
N MET A 103 -7.12 -10.68 -9.08
CA MET A 103 -8.54 -10.99 -8.80
C MET A 103 -9.46 -9.78 -8.98
N ALA A 104 -8.95 -8.57 -8.69
CA ALA A 104 -9.67 -7.33 -8.96
C ALA A 104 -9.92 -7.10 -10.45
N LEU A 105 -8.88 -7.29 -11.26
CA LEU A 105 -8.95 -7.21 -12.72
C LEU A 105 -9.85 -8.29 -13.31
N LYS A 106 -9.75 -9.53 -12.82
CA LYS A 106 -10.62 -10.65 -13.21
C LYS A 106 -12.08 -10.31 -12.96
N GLY A 107 -12.41 -9.82 -11.76
CA GLY A 107 -13.78 -9.44 -11.42
C GLY A 107 -14.32 -8.26 -12.25
N LEU A 108 -13.47 -7.34 -12.69
CA LEU A 108 -13.85 -6.30 -13.67
C LEU A 108 -14.10 -6.89 -15.05
N ALA A 109 -13.21 -7.77 -15.52
CA ALA A 109 -13.28 -8.42 -16.82
C ALA A 109 -14.55 -9.27 -16.97
N GLU A 110 -14.96 -9.94 -15.89
CA GLU A 110 -16.16 -10.79 -15.83
C GLU A 110 -17.45 -10.01 -15.54
N GLY A 111 -17.35 -8.69 -15.32
CA GLY A 111 -18.50 -7.85 -14.97
C GLY A 111 -19.07 -8.10 -13.57
N LYS A 112 -18.39 -8.92 -12.74
CA LYS A 112 -18.71 -9.12 -11.32
C LYS A 112 -18.67 -7.79 -10.56
N TYR A 113 -17.65 -6.99 -10.85
CA TYR A 113 -17.49 -5.64 -10.32
C TYR A 113 -17.53 -4.61 -11.45
N ASN A 114 -18.06 -3.43 -11.15
CA ASN A 114 -18.07 -2.29 -12.07
C ASN A 114 -17.01 -1.24 -11.72
N GLY A 115 -16.14 -1.54 -10.75
CA GLY A 115 -14.98 -0.75 -10.37
C GLY A 115 -14.22 -1.36 -9.18
N VAL A 116 -12.99 -0.91 -9.00
CA VAL A 116 -12.10 -1.22 -7.90
C VAL A 116 -11.84 0.07 -7.12
N VAL A 117 -11.87 -0.03 -5.80
CA VAL A 117 -11.52 1.06 -4.89
C VAL A 117 -10.27 0.66 -4.15
N ILE A 118 -9.25 1.51 -4.14
CA ILE A 118 -8.00 1.27 -3.44
C ILE A 118 -7.79 2.32 -2.36
N ASN A 119 -7.38 1.86 -1.19
CA ASN A 119 -7.05 2.71 -0.06
C ASN A 119 -5.82 2.14 0.65
N ALA A 120 -4.86 3.00 0.96
CA ALA A 120 -3.81 2.73 1.92
C ALA A 120 -3.97 3.75 3.07
N PRO A 121 -4.06 3.33 4.34
CA PRO A 121 -4.07 4.24 5.46
C PRO A 121 -2.69 4.91 5.56
N ALA A 122 -2.67 6.23 5.64
CA ALA A 122 -1.43 6.97 5.83
C ALA A 122 -0.84 6.65 7.22
N VAL A 123 0.47 6.38 7.26
CA VAL A 123 1.23 6.33 8.51
C VAL A 123 1.34 7.76 9.02
N GLU A 124 0.91 8.02 10.26
CA GLU A 124 1.17 9.29 10.95
C GLU A 124 2.65 9.37 11.36
N ALA A 125 3.56 9.29 10.39
CA ALA A 125 4.97 9.57 10.60
C ALA A 125 5.18 11.08 10.43
N ASP A 126 5.04 11.83 11.53
CA ASP A 126 5.47 13.22 11.77
C ASP A 126 5.07 14.34 10.77
N GLU A 127 4.42 14.02 9.66
CA GLU A 127 3.86 14.99 8.71
C GLU A 127 2.39 14.67 8.50
N LYS A 128 1.51 15.55 8.99
CA LYS A 128 0.10 15.53 8.56
C LYS A 128 0.10 15.47 7.03
N LEU A 129 -0.64 14.56 6.40
CA LEU A 129 -0.85 14.44 4.94
C LEU A 129 -1.09 15.81 4.21
N GLY A 130 -1.44 16.85 4.96
CA GLY A 130 -1.40 18.25 4.54
C GLY A 130 -0.07 18.78 3.98
N PHE A 131 1.11 18.20 4.27
CA PHE A 131 2.41 18.78 3.89
C PHE A 131 2.92 18.40 2.49
N LEU A 132 2.45 17.31 1.88
CA LEU A 132 2.81 17.01 0.49
C LEU A 132 2.16 18.02 -0.46
N PRO A 133 2.91 18.75 -1.31
CA PRO A 133 2.33 19.66 -2.29
C PRO A 133 1.58 18.86 -3.37
N GLY A 134 0.41 19.34 -3.80
CA GLY A 134 -0.40 18.67 -4.83
C GLY A 134 -1.86 18.43 -4.44
N ASN A 135 -2.63 17.90 -5.38
CA ASN A 135 -4.00 17.45 -5.16
C ASN A 135 -4.03 16.19 -4.26
N GLN A 136 -5.20 15.80 -3.76
CA GLN A 136 -5.28 14.68 -2.80
C GLN A 136 -4.86 13.33 -3.36
N ASP A 137 -5.05 13.12 -4.66
CA ASP A 137 -4.63 11.88 -5.33
C ASP A 137 -3.11 11.83 -5.46
N GLU A 138 -2.46 12.94 -5.81
CA GLU A 138 -1.00 13.09 -5.85
C GLU A 138 -0.35 12.82 -4.49
N LYS A 139 -1.01 13.23 -3.39
CA LYS A 139 -0.53 12.95 -2.03
C LYS A 139 -0.65 11.48 -1.63
N MET A 140 -1.68 10.79 -2.14
CA MET A 140 -1.89 9.36 -1.86
C MET A 140 -1.05 8.45 -2.75
N TYR A 141 -0.66 8.95 -3.93
CA TYR A 141 0.04 8.18 -4.96
C TYR A 141 1.25 7.39 -4.43
N PRO A 142 2.16 7.98 -3.61
CA PRO A 142 3.30 7.23 -3.08
C PRO A 142 2.88 6.02 -2.22
N HIS A 143 1.75 6.11 -1.52
CA HIS A 143 1.26 5.05 -0.63
C HIS A 143 0.54 3.92 -1.36
N VAL A 144 0.10 4.16 -2.60
CA VAL A 144 -0.60 3.15 -3.43
C VAL A 144 0.21 2.71 -4.65
N LEU A 145 1.41 3.26 -4.83
CA LEU A 145 2.25 3.01 -6.00
C LEU A 145 2.52 1.53 -6.22
N GLN A 146 2.92 0.80 -5.17
CA GLN A 146 3.18 -0.65 -5.27
C GLN A 146 1.94 -1.42 -5.76
N LEU A 147 0.76 -1.01 -5.33
CA LEU A 147 -0.51 -1.62 -5.74
C LEU A 147 -0.82 -1.28 -7.21
N LEU A 148 -0.56 -0.03 -7.62
CA LEU A 148 -0.69 0.39 -9.02
C LEU A 148 0.29 -0.36 -9.93
N GLU A 149 1.56 -0.49 -9.56
CA GLU A 149 2.57 -1.27 -10.28
C GLU A 149 2.14 -2.74 -10.39
N SER A 150 1.57 -3.31 -9.33
CA SER A 150 1.01 -4.68 -9.38
C SER A 150 -0.14 -4.83 -10.38
N PHE A 151 -0.84 -3.76 -10.77
CA PHE A 151 -1.78 -3.83 -11.89
C PHE A 151 -1.05 -3.84 -13.24
N ASP A 152 0.08 -3.14 -13.37
CA ASP A 152 0.85 -3.08 -14.62
C ASP A 152 1.40 -4.43 -15.00
N ASP A 153 1.88 -5.19 -14.01
CA ASP A 153 2.34 -6.56 -14.20
C ASP A 153 1.30 -7.40 -14.97
N TRP A 154 0.01 -7.17 -14.73
CA TRP A 154 -1.07 -7.94 -15.36
C TRP A 154 -1.56 -7.38 -16.69
N VAL A 155 -1.68 -6.06 -16.81
CA VAL A 155 -2.40 -5.43 -17.94
C VAL A 155 -1.60 -4.36 -18.68
N GLY A 156 -0.47 -3.95 -18.14
CA GLY A 156 0.38 -2.90 -18.66
C GLY A 156 -0.04 -1.53 -18.16
N GLU A 157 0.93 -0.64 -18.04
CA GLU A 157 0.76 0.71 -17.54
C GLU A 157 -0.29 1.51 -18.34
N ASP A 158 -0.27 1.41 -19.67
CA ASP A 158 -1.18 2.14 -20.56
C ASP A 158 -2.65 1.80 -20.27
N LEU A 159 -2.95 0.52 -20.06
CA LEU A 159 -4.31 0.07 -19.76
C LEU A 159 -4.70 0.47 -18.34
N ARG A 160 -3.81 0.27 -17.36
CA ARG A 160 -4.00 0.67 -15.97
C ARG A 160 -4.29 2.17 -15.84
N GLN A 161 -3.51 3.03 -16.52
CA GLN A 161 -3.74 4.48 -16.52
C GLN A 161 -5.11 4.85 -17.10
N ASN A 162 -5.53 4.21 -18.19
CA ASN A 162 -6.87 4.42 -18.74
C ASN A 162 -7.98 3.96 -17.78
N MET A 163 -7.79 2.86 -17.05
CA MET A 163 -8.72 2.40 -16.02
C MET A 163 -8.85 3.40 -14.87
N VAL A 164 -7.76 4.03 -14.45
CA VAL A 164 -7.78 5.10 -13.44
C VAL A 164 -8.52 6.33 -13.98
N ARG A 165 -8.16 6.80 -15.17
CA ARG A 165 -8.77 7.96 -15.84
C ARG A 165 -10.29 7.81 -16.02
N MET A 166 -10.75 6.61 -16.33
CA MET A 166 -12.17 6.28 -16.52
C MET A 166 -12.90 5.94 -15.20
N GLY A 167 -12.21 6.00 -14.06
CA GLY A 167 -12.76 5.72 -12.74
C GLY A 167 -13.14 4.25 -12.50
N LEU A 168 -12.59 3.33 -13.31
CA LEU A 168 -12.67 1.89 -13.04
C LEU A 168 -11.80 1.51 -11.86
N ILE A 169 -10.60 2.08 -11.73
CA ILE A 169 -9.76 2.00 -10.53
C ILE A 169 -9.79 3.38 -9.88
N ARG A 170 -10.19 3.45 -8.61
CA ARG A 170 -10.28 4.71 -7.87
C ARG A 170 -9.45 4.65 -6.60
N ILE A 171 -8.55 5.62 -6.45
CA ILE A 171 -7.83 5.85 -5.19
C ILE A 171 -8.76 6.66 -4.30
N GLU A 172 -9.18 6.11 -3.17
CA GLU A 172 -10.09 6.78 -2.25
C GLU A 172 -9.37 6.99 -0.91
N PRO A 173 -9.06 8.24 -0.52
CA PRO A 173 -8.58 8.53 0.82
C PRO A 173 -9.65 8.17 1.85
N HIS A 174 -9.21 7.70 3.02
CA HIS A 174 -10.11 7.17 4.04
C HIS A 174 -11.20 8.18 4.48
N ALA A 175 -10.86 9.47 4.52
CA ALA A 175 -11.79 10.55 4.88
C ALA A 175 -13.02 10.62 3.97
N PHE A 176 -12.89 10.25 2.69
CA PHE A 176 -13.96 10.35 1.69
C PHE A 176 -14.88 9.14 1.62
N MET A 177 -14.57 8.08 2.36
CA MET A 177 -15.40 6.89 2.42
C MET A 177 -16.66 7.10 3.27
N ARG A 178 -16.67 8.09 4.18
CA ARG A 178 -17.81 8.32 5.09
C ARG A 178 -19.08 8.68 4.31
N GLY A 179 -20.19 8.05 4.67
CA GLY A 179 -21.50 8.29 4.04
C GLY A 179 -21.67 7.68 2.65
N ARG A 180 -20.72 6.88 2.17
CA ARG A 180 -20.82 6.15 0.89
C ARG A 180 -21.19 4.69 1.11
N THR A 181 -21.81 4.08 0.10
CA THR A 181 -22.00 2.62 0.04
C THR A 181 -21.40 2.15 -1.26
N PHE A 182 -20.46 1.21 -1.20
CA PHE A 182 -19.86 0.63 -2.39
C PHE A 182 -20.75 -0.50 -2.89
N LYS A 183 -21.33 -0.33 -4.08
CA LYS A 183 -22.15 -1.36 -4.74
C LYS A 183 -21.45 -1.86 -5.99
N LYS A 184 -21.39 -3.18 -6.16
CA LYS A 184 -20.65 -3.85 -7.24
C LYS A 184 -19.20 -3.39 -7.36
N LYS A 185 -18.48 -3.24 -6.25
CA LYS A 185 -17.05 -2.87 -6.22
C LYS A 185 -16.22 -3.93 -5.52
N LEU A 186 -14.98 -4.11 -5.95
CA LEU A 186 -13.96 -4.71 -5.08
C LEU A 186 -13.18 -3.60 -4.39
N CYS A 187 -13.17 -3.56 -3.07
CA CYS A 187 -12.38 -2.60 -2.30
C CYS A 187 -11.11 -3.28 -1.78
N ILE A 188 -9.95 -2.69 -2.02
CA ILE A 188 -8.66 -3.18 -1.53
C ILE A 188 -8.12 -2.15 -0.54
N PHE A 189 -7.93 -2.60 0.69
CA PHE A 189 -7.30 -1.86 1.77
C PHE A 189 -5.92 -2.47 1.99
N ASP A 190 -4.87 -1.76 1.60
CA ASP A 190 -3.48 -2.21 1.81
C ASP A 190 -2.90 -1.59 3.08
N GLU A 191 -1.77 -2.10 3.57
CA GLU A 191 -1.06 -1.57 4.74
C GLU A 191 -1.96 -1.43 6.00
N CYS A 192 -2.90 -2.36 6.19
CA CYS A 192 -3.92 -2.28 7.23
C CYS A 192 -3.37 -2.28 8.66
N GLN A 193 -2.13 -2.75 8.89
CA GLN A 193 -1.47 -2.65 10.20
C GLN A 193 -1.31 -1.20 10.67
N ASN A 194 -1.29 -0.23 9.74
CA ASN A 194 -1.22 1.20 10.02
C ASN A 194 -2.60 1.82 10.27
N ALA A 195 -3.70 1.09 10.03
CA ALA A 195 -5.05 1.59 10.22
C ALA A 195 -5.43 1.68 11.70
N THR A 196 -6.26 2.67 12.05
CA THR A 196 -6.95 2.68 13.34
C THR A 196 -8.21 1.81 13.31
N ALA A 197 -8.71 1.40 14.48
CA ALA A 197 -9.99 0.65 14.58
C ALA A 197 -11.16 1.45 13.97
N LYS A 198 -11.15 2.78 14.13
CA LYS A 198 -12.12 3.67 13.49
C LYS A 198 -12.04 3.59 11.96
N ASN A 199 -10.84 3.46 11.40
CA ASN A 199 -10.68 3.32 9.96
C ASN A 199 -11.28 2.00 9.47
N LEU A 200 -10.89 0.87 10.07
CA LEU A 200 -11.40 -0.44 9.67
C LEU A 200 -12.92 -0.54 9.84
N GLY A 201 -13.47 -0.07 10.96
CA GLY A 201 -14.92 -0.03 11.18
C GLY A 201 -15.66 0.86 10.18
N THR A 202 -15.08 2.03 9.85
CA THR A 202 -15.64 2.91 8.81
C THR A 202 -15.66 2.17 7.47
N ALA A 203 -14.58 1.49 7.09
CA ALA A 203 -14.49 0.76 5.82
C ALA A 203 -15.54 -0.36 5.71
N ILE A 204 -15.59 -1.27 6.70
CA ILE A 204 -16.53 -2.40 6.72
C ILE A 204 -17.98 -1.93 6.58
N SER A 205 -18.35 -0.85 7.27
CA SER A 205 -19.71 -0.29 7.21
C SER A 205 -20.11 0.33 5.85
N ARG A 206 -19.23 0.33 4.84
CA ARG A 206 -19.54 0.77 3.46
C ARG A 206 -19.80 -0.40 2.52
N LEU A 207 -19.65 -1.64 2.96
CA LEU A 207 -19.90 -2.82 2.14
C LEU A 207 -21.37 -2.81 1.67
N GLY A 208 -21.57 -2.88 0.37
CA GLY A 208 -22.89 -2.87 -0.25
C GLY A 208 -23.07 -4.05 -1.20
N ALA A 209 -24.30 -4.22 -1.69
CA ALA A 209 -24.67 -5.38 -2.50
C ALA A 209 -23.76 -5.61 -3.71
N GLY A 210 -23.36 -6.87 -3.88
CA GLY A 210 -22.48 -7.33 -4.96
C GLY A 210 -21.04 -6.81 -4.88
N SER A 211 -20.64 -6.23 -3.76
CA SER A 211 -19.26 -5.81 -3.51
C SER A 211 -18.53 -6.80 -2.62
N ALA A 212 -17.20 -6.75 -2.63
CA ALA A 212 -16.36 -7.45 -1.67
C ALA A 212 -15.23 -6.53 -1.19
N MET A 213 -14.64 -6.85 -0.04
CA MET A 213 -13.52 -6.11 0.55
C MET A 213 -12.34 -7.02 0.81
N VAL A 214 -11.13 -6.54 0.52
CA VAL A 214 -9.88 -7.22 0.82
C VAL A 214 -9.07 -6.31 1.74
N PHE A 215 -8.73 -6.81 2.93
CA PHE A 215 -7.89 -6.11 3.90
C PHE A 215 -6.54 -6.83 3.98
N MET A 216 -5.48 -6.16 3.54
CA MET A 216 -4.13 -6.69 3.48
C MET A 216 -3.21 -5.94 4.44
N GLY A 217 -2.29 -6.66 5.07
CA GLY A 217 -1.28 -6.08 5.93
C GLY A 217 -0.22 -7.08 6.36
N ASP A 218 0.76 -6.57 7.10
CA ASP A 218 1.80 -7.36 7.78
C ASP A 218 1.88 -6.91 9.24
N ASP A 219 1.31 -7.69 10.15
CA ASP A 219 1.33 -7.32 11.57
C ASP A 219 2.71 -7.41 12.21
N ASP A 220 3.61 -8.21 11.65
CA ASP A 220 5.00 -8.29 12.14
C ASP A 220 5.78 -6.97 11.85
N GLN A 221 5.20 -6.05 11.07
CA GLN A 221 5.73 -4.72 10.75
C GLN A 221 4.97 -3.58 11.46
N ASN A 222 4.28 -3.85 12.56
CA ASN A 222 3.63 -2.78 13.32
C ASN A 222 4.68 -1.86 13.98
N ASP A 223 4.96 -0.72 13.35
CA ASP A 223 5.87 0.32 13.85
C ASP A 223 5.38 0.99 15.16
N ARG A 224 4.12 0.74 15.57
CA ARG A 224 3.56 1.28 16.81
C ARG A 224 4.06 0.49 18.01
N THR A 225 5.00 1.09 18.74
CA THR A 225 5.48 0.61 20.03
C THR A 225 4.33 0.14 20.96
N ASN A 226 4.43 -1.10 21.42
CA ASN A 226 3.72 -1.72 22.56
C ASN A 226 2.17 -1.80 22.56
N SER A 227 1.47 -1.54 21.46
CA SER A 227 0.01 -1.76 21.39
C SER A 227 -0.41 -2.66 20.24
N ARG A 228 -1.31 -3.59 20.53
CA ARG A 228 -1.91 -4.50 19.55
C ARG A 228 -2.54 -3.70 18.40
N SER A 229 -2.17 -4.01 17.15
CA SER A 229 -2.69 -3.29 15.98
C SER A 229 -4.21 -3.48 15.82
N ALA A 230 -4.89 -2.48 15.23
CA ALA A 230 -6.31 -2.62 14.92
C ALA A 230 -6.56 -3.73 13.89
N PHE A 231 -5.59 -3.99 13.01
CA PHE A 231 -5.64 -5.08 12.05
C PHE A 231 -5.65 -6.45 12.75
N MET A 232 -4.81 -6.64 13.76
CA MET A 232 -4.88 -7.86 14.59
C MET A 232 -6.17 -7.98 15.37
N ALA A 233 -6.70 -6.89 15.89
CA ALA A 233 -8.02 -6.91 16.54
C ALA A 233 -9.13 -7.34 15.57
N MET A 234 -9.07 -6.88 14.31
CA MET A 234 -9.99 -7.29 13.25
C MET A 234 -9.88 -8.79 12.93
N ILE A 235 -8.65 -9.33 12.86
CA ILE A 235 -8.42 -10.77 12.64
C ILE A 235 -9.10 -11.59 13.74
N ASP A 236 -8.86 -11.27 15.02
CA ASP A 236 -9.47 -12.04 16.11
C ASP A 236 -10.99 -11.93 16.15
N LEU A 237 -11.53 -10.74 15.86
CA LEU A 237 -12.97 -10.51 15.93
C LEU A 237 -13.74 -11.22 14.83
N TYR A 238 -13.16 -11.30 13.62
CA TYR A 238 -13.88 -11.74 12.43
C TYR A 238 -13.35 -13.05 11.85
N ALA A 239 -12.04 -13.18 11.62
CA ALA A 239 -11.47 -14.35 10.97
C ALA A 239 -11.57 -15.62 11.83
N ASN A 240 -11.48 -15.47 13.16
CA ASN A 240 -11.55 -16.57 14.11
C ASN A 240 -12.97 -16.86 14.60
N ASN A 241 -13.98 -16.10 14.15
CA ASN A 241 -15.37 -16.29 14.57
C ASN A 241 -16.08 -17.24 13.58
N PRO A 242 -16.57 -18.41 14.03
CA PRO A 242 -17.21 -19.40 13.16
C PRO A 242 -18.50 -18.89 12.49
N ASP A 243 -19.19 -17.92 13.11
CA ASP A 243 -20.43 -17.33 12.59
C ASP A 243 -20.23 -16.60 11.25
N TYR A 244 -18.99 -16.21 10.94
CA TYR A 244 -18.62 -15.52 9.70
C TYR A 244 -17.82 -16.38 8.72
N SER A 245 -17.67 -17.68 8.98
CA SER A 245 -16.83 -18.56 8.14
C SER A 245 -17.35 -18.70 6.70
N GLY A 246 -18.63 -18.41 6.46
CA GLY A 246 -19.26 -18.38 5.14
C GLY A 246 -18.87 -17.15 4.32
N GLU A 247 -18.80 -15.98 4.97
CA GLU A 247 -18.70 -14.66 4.36
C GLU A 247 -17.28 -14.07 4.44
N ILE A 248 -16.49 -14.51 5.42
CA ILE A 248 -15.15 -13.98 5.71
C ILE A 248 -14.08 -15.05 5.47
N GLY A 249 -13.16 -14.75 4.57
CA GLY A 249 -11.95 -15.52 4.32
C GLY A 249 -10.75 -14.96 5.09
N TYR A 250 -9.87 -15.84 5.55
CA TYR A 250 -8.61 -15.45 6.16
C TYR A 250 -7.43 -16.23 5.58
N VAL A 251 -6.40 -15.52 5.16
CA VAL A 251 -5.16 -16.10 4.65
C VAL A 251 -3.98 -15.54 5.43
N LYS A 252 -3.21 -16.43 6.07
CA LYS A 252 -1.97 -16.09 6.76
C LYS A 252 -0.77 -16.62 5.98
N PHE A 253 0.03 -15.72 5.44
CA PHE A 253 1.36 -16.01 4.92
C PHE A 253 2.40 -15.92 6.03
N ASP A 254 3.50 -16.62 5.84
CA ASP A 254 4.68 -16.58 6.69
C ASP A 254 5.94 -16.29 5.84
N SER A 255 7.09 -16.16 6.50
CA SER A 255 8.35 -15.84 5.83
C SER A 255 8.79 -16.91 4.81
N LYS A 256 8.33 -18.16 4.94
CA LYS A 256 8.66 -19.24 4.00
C LYS A 256 7.88 -19.13 2.70
N ASP A 257 6.75 -18.41 2.71
CA ASP A 257 6.00 -18.09 1.49
C ASP A 257 6.63 -16.98 0.66
N CYS A 258 7.67 -16.31 1.17
CA CYS A 258 8.39 -15.26 0.44
C CYS A 258 9.18 -15.86 -0.72
N ARG A 259 8.67 -15.65 -1.94
CA ARG A 259 9.42 -15.92 -3.17
C ARG A 259 10.29 -14.72 -3.52
N ARG A 260 11.35 -14.55 -2.76
CA ARG A 260 12.36 -13.50 -2.95
C ARG A 260 13.52 -14.02 -3.80
N HIS A 261 14.29 -13.10 -4.36
CA HIS A 261 15.53 -13.43 -5.06
C HIS A 261 16.40 -14.36 -4.20
N PRO A 262 17.02 -15.43 -4.75
CA PRO A 262 17.76 -16.43 -3.98
C PRO A 262 18.82 -15.85 -3.05
N LEU A 263 19.45 -14.73 -3.43
CA LEU A 263 20.39 -13.99 -2.58
C LEU A 263 19.74 -13.48 -1.30
N LEU A 264 18.53 -12.91 -1.38
CA LEU A 264 17.85 -12.33 -0.22
C LEU A 264 17.41 -13.45 0.74
N GLN A 265 17.01 -14.62 0.25
CA GLN A 265 16.80 -15.80 1.09
C GLN A 265 18.08 -16.17 1.85
N LYS A 266 19.22 -16.26 1.17
CA LYS A 266 20.53 -16.51 1.83
C LYS A 266 20.87 -15.46 2.89
N MET A 267 20.60 -14.18 2.63
CA MET A 267 20.86 -13.08 3.59
C MET A 267 19.93 -13.17 4.81
N ILE A 268 18.66 -13.55 4.61
CA ILE A 268 17.70 -13.76 5.71
C ILE A 268 18.13 -14.97 6.55
N GLU A 269 18.48 -16.09 5.92
CA GLU A 269 18.93 -17.32 6.61
C GLU A 269 20.22 -17.10 7.41
N ARG A 270 21.15 -16.28 6.90
CA ARG A 270 22.37 -15.87 7.64
C ARG A 270 22.10 -14.86 8.76
N GLY A 271 20.88 -14.35 8.87
CA GLY A 271 20.49 -13.31 9.82
C GLY A 271 21.04 -11.92 9.51
N ASP A 272 21.55 -11.68 8.29
CA ASP A 272 22.21 -10.42 7.92
C ASP A 272 21.20 -9.26 7.91
N VAL A 273 19.96 -9.51 7.46
CA VAL A 273 18.88 -8.52 7.48
C VAL A 273 18.48 -8.14 8.90
N GLN A 274 18.43 -9.11 9.82
CA GLN A 274 18.06 -8.86 11.22
C GLN A 274 19.15 -8.03 11.91
N LYS A 275 20.43 -8.37 11.71
CA LYS A 275 21.56 -7.59 12.24
C LYS A 275 21.51 -6.12 11.81
N LEU A 276 21.13 -5.84 10.57
CA LEU A 276 20.95 -4.45 10.09
C LEU A 276 19.78 -3.74 10.77
N LYS A 277 18.65 -4.43 10.99
CA LYS A 277 17.51 -3.87 11.74
C LYS A 277 17.87 -3.59 13.20
N ASP A 278 18.61 -4.49 13.83
CA ASP A 278 19.06 -4.35 15.21
C ASP A 278 20.04 -3.17 15.36
N LEU A 279 20.95 -2.99 14.39
CA LEU A 279 21.84 -1.83 14.32
C LEU A 279 21.09 -0.51 14.15
N ALA A 280 20.08 -0.46 13.28
CA ALA A 280 19.24 0.73 13.10
C ALA A 280 18.46 1.06 14.38
N SER A 281 17.94 0.04 15.06
CA SER A 281 17.22 0.18 16.33
C SER A 281 18.13 0.66 17.48
N ALA A 282 19.40 0.23 17.47
CA ALA A 282 20.41 0.68 18.43
C ALA A 282 20.86 2.14 18.17
N GLN A 283 20.87 2.59 16.91
CA GLN A 283 21.22 3.96 16.54
C GLN A 283 20.05 4.94 16.73
N ALA A 284 18.80 4.47 16.69
CA ALA A 284 17.60 5.28 16.89
C ALA A 284 17.30 5.62 18.36
N GLN A 285 18.01 5.03 19.33
CA GLN A 285 17.92 5.47 20.73
C GLN A 285 18.75 6.76 20.89
N PRO A 286 18.14 7.91 21.28
CA PRO A 286 18.92 9.07 21.66
C PRO A 286 19.82 8.66 22.83
N GLN A 287 21.11 8.94 22.73
CA GLN A 287 22.00 8.97 23.89
C GLN A 287 21.30 9.78 24.98
N LYS A 288 20.77 9.12 26.01
CA LYS A 288 20.51 9.78 27.29
C LYS A 288 21.88 10.24 27.77
N LEU A 289 22.24 11.49 27.43
CA LEU A 289 23.44 12.11 27.93
C LEU A 289 23.41 12.02 29.45
N ALA A 290 24.44 11.36 29.96
CA ALA A 290 24.89 11.45 31.33
C ALA A 290 25.00 12.93 31.71
N GLY A 291 24.09 13.38 32.55
CA GLY A 291 24.18 14.64 33.28
C GLY A 291 23.91 14.31 34.73
N GLU A 292 24.92 13.77 35.41
CA GLU A 292 24.97 13.73 36.86
C GLU A 292 24.78 15.17 37.38
N ARG A 293 23.56 15.51 37.79
CA ARG A 293 23.35 16.68 38.64
C ARG A 293 23.75 16.27 40.05
N GLN A 294 24.89 16.78 40.50
CA GLN A 294 25.27 16.80 41.91
C GLN A 294 24.10 17.33 42.77
N PRO A 295 23.89 16.79 43.98
CA PRO A 295 22.87 17.31 44.88
C PRO A 295 23.26 18.73 45.32
N SER A 296 22.46 19.72 44.94
CA SER A 296 22.65 21.10 45.39
C SER A 296 22.44 21.18 46.90
N ALA A 297 23.39 21.81 47.57
CA ALA A 297 23.38 22.10 48.99
C ALA A 297 22.06 22.72 49.47
N THR A 298 21.69 22.30 50.68
CA THR A 298 20.59 22.76 51.51
C THR A 298 20.44 24.28 51.53
N ARG A 299 19.21 24.75 51.27
CA ARG A 299 18.79 26.12 51.52
C ARG A 299 18.16 26.18 52.93
N PRO A 300 18.52 27.14 53.79
CA PRO A 300 17.95 27.21 55.14
C PRO A 300 16.49 27.67 55.10
N PRO A 301 15.67 27.35 56.13
CA PRO A 301 14.26 27.69 56.14
C PRO A 301 14.04 29.19 56.36
N VAL A 302 13.05 29.73 55.66
CA VAL A 302 12.54 31.10 55.82
C VAL A 302 11.60 31.12 57.05
N PRO A 303 11.69 32.10 57.96
CA PRO A 303 10.82 32.15 59.14
C PRO A 303 9.37 32.50 58.75
N ALA A 304 8.43 31.86 59.43
CA ALA A 304 7.00 32.06 59.25
C ALA A 304 6.57 33.46 59.69
N THR A 305 5.94 34.21 58.79
CA THR A 305 5.15 35.39 59.09
C THR A 305 3.82 34.98 59.71
N ASN A 306 3.64 35.28 61.00
CA ASN A 306 2.35 35.21 61.69
C ASN A 306 1.45 36.35 61.20
N ALA A 307 0.32 35.99 60.58
CA ALA A 307 -0.80 36.89 60.34
C ALA A 307 -1.88 36.67 61.43
N LEU A 308 -2.08 37.72 62.23
CA LEU A 308 -3.35 38.25 62.76
C LEU A 308 -4.37 37.27 63.38
N THR A 309 -4.51 37.35 64.71
CA THR A 309 -5.74 37.09 65.46
C THR A 309 -6.70 38.30 65.40
N PRO A 310 -8.02 38.11 65.39
CA PRO A 310 -9.00 39.20 65.35
C PRO A 310 -9.42 39.63 66.77
N SER A 311 -9.57 40.93 66.99
CA SER A 311 -10.42 41.55 68.02
C SER A 311 -10.70 42.99 67.61
#